data_AF-A0A1F8UZF3-F1
#
_entry.id   AF-A0A1F8UZF3-F1
#
_cell.length_a   1.000
_cell.length_b   1.000
_cell.length_c   1.000
_cell.angle_alpha   90.00
_cell.angle_beta   90.00
_cell.angle_gamma   90.00
#
_symmetry.space_group_name_H-M   'P 1'
#
loop_
_entity.id
_entity.type
_entity.pdbx_description
1 polymer ?
#
loop_
_entity_poly.entity_id
_entity_poly.type
_entity_poly.pdbx_seq_one_letter_code
_entity_poly.pdbx_strand_id
1 'polypeptide(L)'
;MKTCRILVNTPLSHGGIGDLYNFKLTPSLTLGCGSWGGNSVSENVGVKHLLNIKTVAERRENMLWFRTPEKVYIKKGCLPVALSELKDIMGKKKVFIVTDTFLYNNGYTKSITDKLDEMGITHTTFYNVAPDPTLACAKEGAAQMVSFAPDCQKRTKPTIWRYC
;
A
#
# COMPACT_ATOMS: atom_id res chain seq x y z
N MET A 1 -39.58 -2.86 -0.43
CA MET A 1 -40.34 -2.80 -1.71
C MET A 1 -39.52 -3.51 -2.78
N LYS A 2 -40.12 -4.44 -3.53
CA LYS A 2 -39.42 -5.24 -4.57
C LYS A 2 -39.79 -4.69 -5.95
N THR A 3 -39.07 -3.67 -6.41
CA THR A 3 -39.34 -2.95 -7.66
C THR A 3 -38.05 -2.46 -8.29
N CYS A 4 -37.97 -2.46 -9.61
CA CYS A 4 -36.79 -1.96 -10.35
C CYS A 4 -36.83 -0.46 -10.64
N ARG A 5 -38.00 0.17 -10.56
CA ARG A 5 -38.20 1.61 -10.81
C ARG A 5 -39.09 2.19 -9.73
N ILE A 6 -38.66 3.34 -9.21
CA ILE A 6 -39.41 4.15 -8.25
C ILE A 6 -39.61 5.50 -8.92
N LEU A 7 -40.87 5.83 -9.19
CA LEU A 7 -41.27 7.09 -9.80
C LEU A 7 -41.83 7.98 -8.69
N VAL A 8 -41.28 9.18 -8.57
CA VAL A 8 -41.70 10.15 -7.54
C VAL A 8 -42.48 11.26 -8.23
N ASN A 9 -43.66 11.59 -7.70
CA ASN A 9 -44.50 12.70 -8.17
C ASN A 9 -44.76 12.72 -9.69
N THR A 10 -44.83 11.55 -10.33
CA THR A 10 -45.08 11.42 -11.77
C THR A 10 -46.07 10.28 -12.05
N PRO A 11 -46.93 10.39 -13.08
CA PRO A 11 -47.89 9.35 -13.41
C PRO A 11 -47.17 8.06 -13.81
N LEU A 12 -47.55 6.92 -13.20
CA LEU A 12 -46.83 5.66 -13.32
C LEU A 12 -46.62 5.19 -14.78
N SER A 13 -47.68 5.20 -15.59
CA SER A 13 -47.63 4.71 -16.97
C SER A 13 -46.68 5.53 -17.85
N HIS A 14 -46.71 6.86 -17.72
CA HIS A 14 -45.91 7.77 -18.54
C HIS A 14 -44.49 7.98 -17.98
N GLY A 15 -44.36 8.01 -16.65
CA GLY A 15 -43.06 8.08 -15.97
C GLY A 15 -42.25 6.79 -16.14
N GLY A 16 -42.91 5.63 -16.28
CA GLY A 16 -42.26 4.33 -16.47
C GLY A 16 -41.66 4.12 -17.86
N ILE A 17 -42.27 4.73 -18.89
CA ILE A 17 -41.76 4.74 -20.26
C ILE A 17 -40.42 5.46 -20.33
N GLY A 18 -40.24 6.51 -19.53
CA GLY A 18 -39.05 7.35 -19.53
C GLY A 18 -39.13 8.48 -20.56
N ASP A 19 -38.23 9.45 -20.43
CA ASP A 19 -38.02 10.64 -21.27
C ASP A 19 -39.18 11.66 -21.35
N LEU A 20 -40.40 11.30 -20.94
CA LEU A 20 -41.55 12.21 -20.95
C LEU A 20 -41.67 13.06 -19.68
N TYR A 21 -41.45 12.45 -18.51
CA TYR A 21 -41.47 13.13 -17.20
C TYR A 21 -40.14 13.00 -16.44
N ASN A 22 -39.19 12.21 -16.96
CA ASN A 22 -37.88 12.03 -16.37
C ASN A 22 -36.84 11.72 -17.45
N PHE A 23 -35.70 12.42 -17.44
CA PHE A 23 -34.63 12.24 -18.44
C PHE A 23 -33.63 11.12 -18.07
N LYS A 24 -33.87 10.42 -16.96
CA LYS A 24 -32.95 9.40 -16.43
C LYS A 24 -33.30 7.99 -16.90
N LEU A 25 -34.54 7.72 -17.27
CA LEU A 25 -34.94 6.42 -17.81
C LEU A 25 -34.91 6.45 -19.34
N THR A 26 -34.26 5.45 -19.92
CA THR A 26 -34.24 5.25 -21.37
C THR A 26 -35.67 5.04 -21.89
N PRO A 27 -36.11 5.77 -22.93
CA PRO A 27 -37.46 5.62 -23.46
C PRO A 27 -37.66 4.20 -24.02
N SER A 28 -38.65 3.47 -23.50
CA SER A 28 -39.03 2.14 -24.01
C SER A 28 -40.45 1.76 -23.58
N LEU A 29 -41.12 0.96 -24.42
CA LEU A 29 -42.39 0.30 -24.07
C LEU A 29 -42.16 -1.11 -23.47
N THR A 30 -40.93 -1.61 -23.54
CA THR A 30 -40.55 -2.91 -22.98
C THR A 30 -39.83 -2.69 -21.66
N LEU A 31 -40.57 -2.97 -20.58
CA LEU A 31 -40.23 -2.55 -19.24
C LEU A 31 -39.67 -3.72 -18.42
N GLY A 32 -38.36 -3.72 -18.12
CA GLY A 32 -37.73 -4.73 -17.28
C GLY A 32 -38.22 -4.65 -15.82
N CYS A 33 -38.57 -5.80 -15.25
CA CYS A 33 -39.03 -5.94 -13.86
C CYS A 33 -37.98 -6.59 -12.96
N GLY A 34 -36.78 -6.87 -13.51
CA GLY A 34 -35.69 -7.55 -12.84
C GLY A 34 -36.02 -9.00 -12.49
N SER A 35 -35.07 -9.66 -11.80
CA SER A 35 -35.18 -11.08 -11.45
C SER A 35 -36.43 -11.40 -10.63
N TRP A 36 -36.92 -10.42 -9.87
CA TRP A 36 -38.17 -10.50 -9.12
C TRP A 36 -39.42 -10.71 -10.00
N GLY A 37 -39.38 -10.24 -11.25
CA GLY A 37 -40.46 -10.39 -12.24
C GLY A 37 -40.18 -11.45 -13.30
N GLY A 38 -39.25 -12.38 -13.06
CA GLY A 38 -38.95 -13.49 -13.96
C GLY A 38 -38.12 -13.12 -15.20
N ASN A 39 -37.46 -11.96 -15.22
CA ASN A 39 -36.57 -11.54 -16.30
C ASN A 39 -35.21 -11.04 -15.77
N SER A 40 -34.16 -11.10 -16.57
CA SER A 40 -32.81 -10.70 -16.14
C SER A 40 -32.48 -9.22 -16.39
N VAL A 41 -33.49 -8.39 -16.69
CA VAL A 41 -33.30 -6.97 -17.05
C VAL A 41 -34.03 -6.08 -16.05
N SER A 42 -33.31 -5.25 -15.31
CA SER A 42 -33.85 -4.35 -14.29
C SER A 42 -34.14 -2.93 -14.80
N GLU A 43 -34.14 -2.73 -16.11
CA GLU A 43 -34.24 -1.41 -16.75
C GLU A 43 -35.14 -1.46 -17.99
N ASN A 44 -35.35 -0.29 -18.60
CA ASN A 44 -36.09 -0.18 -19.85
C ASN A 44 -35.25 -0.79 -20.99
N VAL A 45 -35.82 -1.77 -21.70
CA VAL A 45 -35.11 -2.51 -22.74
C VAL A 45 -34.86 -1.58 -23.92
N GLY A 46 -33.60 -1.24 -24.14
CA GLY A 46 -33.10 -0.54 -25.33
C GLY A 46 -32.13 -1.36 -26.18
N VAL A 47 -31.48 -0.69 -27.12
CA VAL A 47 -30.60 -1.28 -28.15
C VAL A 47 -29.50 -2.18 -27.56
N LYS A 48 -28.95 -1.83 -26.39
CA LYS A 48 -27.88 -2.62 -25.75
C LYS A 48 -28.26 -4.07 -25.43
N HIS A 49 -29.55 -4.37 -25.26
CA HIS A 49 -30.01 -5.74 -24.99
C HIS A 49 -30.23 -6.57 -26.27
N LEU A 50 -30.19 -5.92 -27.44
CA LEU A 50 -30.37 -6.56 -28.75
C LEU A 50 -29.05 -6.76 -29.49
N LEU A 51 -27.94 -6.25 -28.96
CA LEU A 51 -26.61 -6.35 -29.55
C LEU A 51 -25.88 -7.58 -29.04
N ASN A 52 -25.39 -8.40 -29.97
CA ASN A 52 -24.47 -9.49 -29.66
C ASN A 52 -23.03 -8.95 -29.69
N ILE A 53 -22.48 -8.65 -28.51
CA ILE A 53 -21.09 -8.19 -28.37
C ILE A 53 -20.18 -9.40 -28.19
N LYS A 54 -19.30 -9.63 -29.19
CA LYS A 54 -18.22 -10.63 -29.10
C LYS A 54 -16.94 -9.99 -28.58
N THR A 55 -16.36 -10.54 -27.52
CA THR A 55 -15.09 -10.07 -26.95
C THR A 55 -13.99 -11.07 -27.27
N VAL A 56 -12.91 -10.62 -27.92
CA VAL A 56 -11.71 -11.43 -28.14
C VAL A 56 -10.75 -11.15 -26.98
N ALA A 57 -10.47 -12.17 -26.16
CA ALA A 57 -9.54 -12.09 -25.04
C ALA A 57 -8.24 -12.82 -25.39
N GLU A 58 -7.18 -12.06 -25.59
CA GLU A 58 -5.84 -12.61 -25.83
C GLU A 58 -5.11 -12.86 -24.50
N ARG A 59 -4.27 -13.90 -24.48
CA ARG A 59 -3.40 -14.18 -23.33
C ARG A 59 -2.43 -13.02 -23.13
N ARG A 60 -2.47 -12.39 -21.96
CA ARG A 60 -1.47 -11.42 -21.50
C ARG A 60 -0.78 -11.97 -20.28
N GLU A 61 0.52 -11.73 -20.17
CA GLU A 61 1.25 -12.03 -18.95
C GLU A 61 0.97 -10.94 -17.91
N ASN A 62 0.86 -11.36 -16.65
CA ASN A 62 0.70 -10.40 -15.57
C ASN A 62 1.98 -9.57 -15.43
N MET A 63 1.81 -8.27 -15.15
CA MET A 63 2.91 -7.37 -14.90
C MET A 63 3.75 -7.89 -13.72
N LEU A 64 5.01 -8.22 -14.02
CA LEU A 64 6.02 -8.44 -13.00
C LEU A 64 6.58 -7.09 -12.57
N TRP A 65 6.98 -7.01 -11.32
CA TRP A 65 7.44 -5.79 -10.67
C TRP A 65 8.72 -6.09 -9.91
N PHE A 66 9.76 -5.31 -10.20
CA PHE A 66 11.03 -5.41 -9.51
C PHE A 66 11.13 -4.26 -8.52
N ARG A 67 10.88 -4.56 -7.24
CA ARG A 67 10.93 -3.58 -6.16
C ARG A 67 12.30 -3.61 -5.49
N THR A 68 13.14 -2.64 -5.84
CA THR A 68 14.41 -2.41 -5.14
C THR A 68 14.36 -1.16 -4.27
N PRO A 69 15.18 -1.09 -3.21
CA PRO A 69 15.48 0.16 -2.53
C PRO A 69 16.05 1.19 -3.51
N GLU A 70 15.87 2.48 -3.22
CA GLU A 70 16.37 3.58 -4.07
C GLU A 70 17.90 3.62 -4.14
N LYS A 71 18.59 3.22 -3.06
CA LYS A 71 20.05 3.25 -2.94
C LYS A 71 20.56 1.95 -2.32
N VAL A 72 21.51 1.31 -3.00
CA VAL A 72 22.18 0.08 -2.54
C VAL A 72 23.68 0.29 -2.66
N TYR A 73 24.39 0.25 -1.53
CA TYR A 73 25.84 0.44 -1.47
C TYR A 73 26.53 -0.91 -1.26
N ILE A 74 27.45 -1.27 -2.15
CA ILE A 74 28.16 -2.56 -2.17
C ILE A 74 29.66 -2.27 -2.32
N LYS A 75 30.51 -3.15 -1.76
CA LYS A 75 31.99 -3.13 -1.66
C LYS A 75 32.51 -2.70 -0.28
N LYS A 76 33.72 -3.17 0.04
CA LYS A 76 34.42 -2.90 1.32
C LYS A 76 34.58 -1.39 1.52
N GLY A 77 34.25 -0.92 2.71
CA GLY A 77 34.35 0.51 3.08
C GLY A 77 33.16 1.38 2.65
N CYS A 78 32.06 0.79 2.16
CA CYS A 78 30.88 1.57 1.77
C CYS A 78 30.10 2.17 2.95
N LEU A 79 30.22 1.58 4.14
CA LEU A 79 29.48 1.99 5.35
C LEU A 79 29.68 3.45 5.74
N PRO A 80 30.91 3.98 5.94
CA PRO A 80 31.10 5.38 6.31
C PRO A 80 30.56 6.34 5.23
N VAL A 81 30.72 6.01 3.96
CA VAL A 81 30.20 6.81 2.83
C VAL A 81 28.67 6.85 2.86
N ALA A 82 28.03 5.71 3.07
CA ALA A 82 26.57 5.60 3.16
C ALA A 82 26.02 6.29 4.43
N LEU A 83 26.77 6.30 5.53
CA LEU A 83 26.39 6.99 6.76
C LEU A 83 26.50 8.51 6.61
N SER A 84 27.54 9.04 5.96
CA SER A 84 27.69 10.49 5.71
C SER A 84 26.46 11.09 5.03
N GLU A 85 25.85 10.37 4.08
CA GLU A 85 24.64 10.82 3.39
C GLU A 85 23.44 11.06 4.33
N LEU A 86 23.38 10.39 5.50
CA LEU A 86 22.30 10.60 6.47
C LEU A 86 22.26 12.05 6.98
N LYS A 87 23.42 12.70 7.08
CA LYS A 87 23.53 14.10 7.48
C LYS A 87 23.47 15.02 6.27
N ASP A 88 24.29 14.75 5.26
CA ASP A 88 24.50 15.68 4.13
C ASP A 88 23.29 15.77 3.21
N ILE A 89 22.60 14.66 2.97
CA ILE A 89 21.46 14.58 2.04
C ILE A 89 20.14 14.50 2.80
N MET A 90 20.08 13.67 3.84
CA MET A 90 18.81 13.37 4.53
C MET A 90 18.54 14.26 5.76
N GLY A 91 19.52 15.03 6.22
CA GLY A 91 19.37 15.98 7.33
C GLY A 91 18.90 15.35 8.66
N LYS A 92 19.21 14.08 8.90
CA LYS A 92 18.70 13.32 10.06
C LYS A 92 19.53 13.61 11.31
N LYS A 93 18.85 13.86 12.44
CA LYS A 93 19.48 14.23 13.72
C LYS A 93 19.41 13.11 14.75
N LYS A 94 18.39 12.24 14.66
CA LYS A 94 18.21 11.08 15.54
C LYS A 94 18.10 9.77 14.75
N VAL A 95 18.89 8.77 15.15
CA VAL A 95 18.94 7.45 14.50
C VAL A 95 18.71 6.34 15.52
N PHE A 96 17.88 5.36 15.16
CA PHE A 96 17.65 4.17 15.97
C PHE A 96 18.30 2.96 15.32
N ILE A 97 19.24 2.32 16.02
CA ILE A 97 20.00 1.17 15.53
C ILE A 97 19.34 -0.11 16.06
N VAL A 98 19.06 -1.05 15.17
CA VAL A 98 18.50 -2.37 15.51
C VAL A 98 19.54 -3.42 15.18
N THR A 99 19.94 -4.20 16.18
CA THR A 99 20.95 -5.24 16.08
C THR A 99 20.57 -6.43 16.97
N ASP A 100 21.29 -7.54 16.88
CA ASP A 100 21.27 -8.65 17.82
C ASP A 100 22.29 -8.48 18.96
N THR A 101 22.15 -9.28 20.01
CA THR A 101 23.02 -9.29 21.19
C THR A 101 24.46 -9.66 20.84
N PHE A 102 24.68 -10.55 19.88
CA PHE A 102 26.01 -11.03 19.52
C PHE A 102 26.81 -9.96 18.78
N LEU A 103 26.23 -9.30 17.77
CA LEU A 103 26.89 -8.18 17.08
C LEU A 103 27.16 -6.99 18.02
N TYR A 104 26.26 -6.73 18.95
CA TYR A 104 26.43 -5.68 19.96
C TYR A 104 27.61 -5.99 20.90
N ASN A 105 27.64 -7.20 21.48
CA ASN A 105 28.68 -7.61 22.42
C ASN A 105 30.07 -7.72 21.77
N ASN A 106 30.13 -8.12 20.50
CA ASN A 106 31.38 -8.18 19.73
C ASN A 106 31.85 -6.80 19.21
N GLY A 107 31.08 -5.73 19.45
CA GLY A 107 31.48 -4.37 19.12
C GLY A 107 31.41 -4.03 17.63
N TYR A 108 30.70 -4.80 16.80
CA TYR A 108 30.47 -4.46 15.39
C TYR A 108 29.66 -3.18 15.22
N THR A 109 28.90 -2.79 16.24
CA THR A 109 28.16 -1.53 16.30
C THR A 109 29.08 -0.32 16.46
N LYS A 110 30.30 -0.48 17.00
CA LYS A 110 31.22 0.64 17.31
C LYS A 110 31.58 1.45 16.08
N SER A 111 31.92 0.79 14.97
CA SER A 111 32.24 1.47 13.71
C SER A 111 31.09 2.33 13.16
N ILE A 112 29.85 2.02 13.54
CA ILE A 112 28.66 2.79 13.16
C ILE A 112 28.43 3.92 14.18
N THR A 113 28.46 3.62 15.48
CA THR A 113 28.22 4.61 16.54
C THR A 113 29.28 5.69 16.54
N ASP A 114 30.57 5.33 16.42
CA ASP A 114 31.69 6.28 16.41
C ASP A 114 31.53 7.30 15.27
N LYS A 115 31.09 6.84 14.10
CA LYS A 115 30.85 7.71 12.95
C LYS A 115 29.61 8.60 13.14
N LEU A 116 28.55 8.06 13.74
CA LEU A 116 27.35 8.84 14.05
C LEU A 116 27.64 9.92 15.11
N ASP A 117 28.48 9.61 16.10
CA ASP A 117 28.92 10.54 17.14
C ASP A 117 29.82 11.64 16.57
N GLU A 118 30.76 11.31 15.69
CA GLU A 118 31.57 12.29 14.93
C GLU A 118 30.67 13.23 14.11
N MET A 119 29.54 12.72 13.61
CA MET A 119 28.57 13.49 12.86
C MET A 119 27.61 14.31 13.75
N GLY A 120 27.60 14.10 15.06
CA GLY A 120 26.73 14.76 16.03
C GLY A 120 25.28 14.25 16.00
N ILE A 121 25.05 13.01 15.57
CA ILE A 121 23.73 12.39 15.48
C ILE A 121 23.44 11.62 16.77
N THR A 122 22.35 11.95 17.45
CA THR A 122 21.93 11.21 18.64
C THR A 122 21.45 9.82 18.24
N HIS A 123 22.02 8.78 18.85
CA HIS A 123 21.68 7.40 18.52
C HIS A 123 21.26 6.59 19.75
N THR A 124 20.44 5.57 19.55
CA THR A 124 20.08 4.56 20.56
C THR A 124 20.02 3.20 19.90
N THR A 125 20.50 2.18 20.61
CA THR A 125 20.68 0.83 20.07
C THR A 125 19.77 -0.16 20.78
N PHE A 126 18.89 -0.83 20.03
CA PHE A 126 18.11 -1.96 20.48
C PHE A 126 18.79 -3.25 20.01
N TYR A 127 19.21 -4.08 20.96
CA TYR A 127 19.98 -5.29 20.70
C TYR A 127 19.23 -6.60 21.03
N ASN A 128 17.98 -6.53 21.52
CA ASN A 128 17.21 -7.70 21.94
C ASN A 128 16.50 -8.41 20.76
N VAL A 129 17.21 -8.59 19.64
CA VAL A 129 16.68 -9.27 18.45
C VAL A 129 17.17 -10.72 18.43
N ALA A 130 16.24 -11.66 18.55
CA ALA A 130 16.50 -13.08 18.40
C ALA A 130 16.69 -13.46 16.91
N PRO A 131 17.40 -14.56 16.59
CA PRO A 131 17.62 -15.02 15.21
C PRO A 131 16.32 -15.17 14.40
N ASP A 132 15.26 -15.65 15.04
CA ASP A 132 13.90 -15.61 14.53
C ASP A 132 13.12 -14.51 15.25
N PRO A 133 12.92 -13.33 14.63
CA PRO A 133 12.30 -12.20 15.31
C PRO A 133 10.82 -12.48 15.62
N THR A 134 10.47 -12.47 16.90
CA THR A 134 9.09 -12.64 17.36
C THR A 134 8.31 -11.32 17.35
N LEU A 135 6.98 -11.40 17.31
CA LEU A 135 6.11 -10.23 17.44
C LEU A 135 6.36 -9.46 18.75
N ALA A 136 6.72 -10.17 19.83
CA ALA A 136 7.06 -9.56 21.12
C ALA A 136 8.29 -8.64 21.01
N CYS A 137 9.37 -9.15 20.42
CA CYS A 137 10.57 -8.36 20.13
C CYS A 137 10.26 -7.12 19.27
N ALA A 138 9.41 -7.25 18.25
CA ALA A 138 9.02 -6.12 17.41
C ALA A 138 8.23 -5.05 18.19
N LYS A 139 7.34 -5.47 19.11
CA LYS A 139 6.57 -4.56 19.97
C LYS A 139 7.46 -3.84 20.98
N GLU A 140 8.41 -4.53 21.59
CA GLU A 140 9.40 -3.95 22.50
C GLU A 140 10.26 -2.90 21.80
N GLY A 141 10.82 -3.26 20.62
CA GLY A 141 11.59 -2.33 19.81
C GLY A 141 10.76 -1.12 19.35
N ALA A 142 9.49 -1.33 18.99
CA ALA A 142 8.58 -0.24 18.65
C ALA A 142 8.29 0.68 19.84
N ALA A 143 8.12 0.14 21.05
CA ALA A 143 7.90 0.95 22.26
C ALA A 143 9.13 1.83 22.59
N GLN A 144 10.33 1.27 22.50
CA GLN A 144 11.58 2.04 22.70
C GLN A 144 11.81 3.09 21.59
N MET A 145 11.38 2.78 20.38
CA MET A 145 11.45 3.73 19.27
C MET A 145 10.46 4.89 19.44
N VAL A 146 9.26 4.64 19.99
CA VAL A 146 8.28 5.69 20.31
C VAL A 146 8.82 6.62 21.40
N SER A 147 9.46 6.08 22.45
CA SER A 147 10.04 6.91 23.50
C SER A 147 11.24 7.73 23.02
N PHE A 148 12.05 7.20 22.10
CA PHE A 148 13.21 7.89 21.54
C PHE A 148 12.84 8.94 20.46
N ALA A 149 11.72 8.74 19.76
CA ALA A 149 11.24 9.58 18.65
C ALA A 149 12.34 9.88 17.59
N PRO A 150 12.84 8.86 16.87
CA PRO A 150 13.90 9.04 15.87
C PRO A 150 13.38 9.67 14.57
N ASP A 151 14.15 10.60 13.99
CA ASP A 151 13.90 11.21 12.68
C ASP A 151 14.15 10.25 11.51
N CYS A 152 14.97 9.22 11.77
CA CYS A 152 15.26 8.12 10.86
C CYS A 152 14.83 6.81 11.50
N GLN A 153 13.60 6.39 11.24
CA GLN A 153 13.23 5.00 11.36
C GLN A 153 13.72 4.31 10.09
N LYS A 154 14.85 3.59 10.15
CA LYS A 154 15.15 2.56 9.12
C LYS A 154 14.09 1.47 9.27
N ARG A 155 12.90 1.71 8.73
CA ARG A 155 11.95 0.65 8.40
C ARG A 155 12.58 -0.03 7.20
N THR A 156 13.49 -0.96 7.46
CA THR A 156 14.01 -1.88 6.46
C THR A 156 12.83 -2.70 5.94
N LYS A 157 12.09 -2.16 4.97
CA LYS A 157 11.76 -2.98 3.81
C LYS A 157 13.12 -3.51 3.35
N PRO A 158 13.29 -4.84 3.30
CA PRO A 158 14.54 -5.54 3.59
C PRO A 158 15.69 -4.89 2.83
N THR A 159 16.39 -3.98 3.51
CA THR A 159 17.64 -3.43 3.00
C THR A 159 18.66 -4.45 3.43
N ILE A 160 18.83 -5.46 2.57
CA ILE A 160 19.77 -6.55 2.76
C ILE A 160 21.17 -5.92 2.77
N TRP A 161 21.69 -5.65 3.96
CA TRP A 161 23.12 -5.45 4.16
C TRP A 161 23.72 -6.84 4.35
N ARG A 162 23.87 -7.58 3.24
CA ARG A 162 24.71 -8.78 3.24
C ARG A 162 26.15 -8.31 3.23
N TYR A 163 26.85 -8.49 4.35
CA TYR A 163 28.29 -8.54 4.36
C TYR A 163 28.72 -9.68 3.42
N CYS A 164 29.44 -9.33 2.36
CA CYS A 164 30.30 -10.26 1.63
C CYS A 164 31.71 -10.09 2.17
#